data_AF-A0A951LU88-F1
#
_entry.id   AF-A0A951LU88-F1
#
_cell.length_a   1.000
_cell.length_b   1.000
_cell.length_c   1.000
_cell.angle_alpha   90.00
_cell.angle_beta   90.00
_cell.angle_gamma   90.00
#
_symmetry.space_group_name_H-M   'P 1'
#
loop_
_entity.id
_entity.type
_entity.pdbx_description
1 polymer ?
#
loop_
_entity_poly.entity_id
_entity_poly.type
_entity_poly.pdbx_seq_one_letter_code
_entity_poly.pdbx_strand_id
1 'polypeptide(L)'
;LDSGVRSGQDVMRALALGANAAFCGKAFLWSVGAMGDDGPSHLIDLLIEELKSSLGQIGATSIGAARDAEIIHPGAITFSRRK
;
A
#
# COMPACT_ATOMS: atom_id res chain seq x y z
N LEU A 1 -1.46 5.27 8.82
CA LEU A 1 -0.27 4.43 9.12
C LEU A 1 0.96 5.14 8.60
N ASP A 2 2.05 5.15 9.34
CA ASP A 2 3.35 5.58 8.84
C ASP A 2 4.41 4.52 9.19
N SER A 3 5.69 4.86 9.07
CA SER A 3 6.80 4.00 9.50
C SER A 3 6.99 2.73 8.65
N GLY A 4 7.50 2.91 7.44
CA GLY A 4 8.03 1.80 6.62
C GLY A 4 7.35 1.57 5.27
N VAL A 5 6.42 2.44 4.87
CA VAL A 5 5.76 2.39 3.55
C VAL A 5 6.78 2.66 2.44
N ARG A 6 6.93 1.71 1.52
CA ARG A 6 7.88 1.79 0.39
C ARG A 6 7.29 1.37 -0.95
N SER A 7 6.09 0.79 -0.95
CA SER A 7 5.41 0.30 -2.14
C SER A 7 3.89 0.47 -2.04
N GLY A 8 3.20 0.39 -3.17
CA GLY A 8 1.73 0.34 -3.22
C GLY A 8 1.14 -0.86 -2.47
N GLN A 9 1.87 -1.98 -2.34
CA GLN A 9 1.45 -3.11 -1.52
C GLN A 9 1.45 -2.77 -0.02
N ASP A 10 2.43 -2.01 0.46
CA ASP A 10 2.46 -1.56 1.85
C ASP A 10 1.26 -0.64 2.14
N VAL A 11 0.94 0.25 1.20
CA VAL A 11 -0.26 1.11 1.27
C VAL A 11 -1.53 0.26 1.31
N MET A 12 -1.66 -0.72 0.42
CA MET A 12 -2.80 -1.65 0.39
C MET A 12 -2.98 -2.38 1.73
N ARG A 13 -1.90 -2.92 2.31
CA ARG A 13 -1.94 -3.61 3.61
C ARG A 13 -2.37 -2.66 4.73
N ALA A 14 -1.87 -1.43 4.74
CA ALA A 14 -2.27 -0.43 5.72
C ALA A 14 -3.79 -0.17 5.68
N LEU A 15 -4.33 0.01 4.48
CA LEU A 15 -5.76 0.25 4.24
C LEU A 15 -6.61 -0.96 4.61
N ALA A 16 -6.18 -2.16 4.22
CA ALA A 16 -6.83 -3.43 4.54
C ALA A 16 -6.89 -3.68 6.07
N LEU A 17 -5.90 -3.20 6.81
CA LEU A 17 -5.85 -3.26 8.28
C LEU A 17 -6.60 -2.11 8.97
N GLY A 18 -7.30 -1.26 8.23
CA GLY A 18 -8.19 -0.24 8.78
C GLY A 18 -7.65 1.18 8.75
N ALA A 19 -6.43 1.43 8.27
CA ALA A 19 -5.96 2.80 8.08
C ALA A 19 -6.82 3.53 7.02
N ASN A 20 -6.96 4.85 7.16
CA ASN A 20 -7.56 5.70 6.14
C ASN A 20 -6.54 6.19 5.10
N ALA A 21 -5.27 6.29 5.52
CA ALA A 21 -4.16 6.76 4.69
C ALA A 21 -2.82 6.19 5.18
N ALA A 22 -1.83 6.22 4.29
CA ALA A 22 -0.45 5.82 4.55
C ALA A 22 0.50 6.99 4.24
N PHE A 23 1.49 7.24 5.09
CA PHE A 23 2.49 8.30 4.90
C PHE A 23 3.86 7.71 4.57
N CYS A 24 4.53 8.31 3.58
CA CYS A 24 5.86 7.91 3.12
C CYS A 24 6.91 8.96 3.48
N GLY A 25 7.78 8.68 4.45
CA GLY A 25 8.89 9.57 4.82
C GLY A 25 10.15 9.29 4.00
N LYS A 26 10.81 8.16 4.28
CA LYS A 26 12.09 7.82 3.61
C LYS A 26 11.97 7.67 2.10
N ALA A 27 10.90 7.04 1.60
CA ALA A 27 10.69 6.91 0.16
C ALA A 27 10.61 8.29 -0.52
N PHE A 28 9.92 9.26 0.10
CA PHE A 28 9.85 10.64 -0.38
C PHE A 28 11.23 11.31 -0.40
N LEU A 29 12.01 11.18 0.68
CA LEU A 29 13.38 11.74 0.72
C LEU A 29 14.30 11.10 -0.33
N TRP A 30 14.17 9.79 -0.58
CA TRP A 30 14.94 9.10 -1.61
C TRP A 30 14.56 9.54 -3.01
N SER A 31 13.28 9.79 -3.29
CA SER A 31 12.88 10.29 -4.60
C SER A 31 13.43 11.69 -4.87
N VAL A 32 13.44 12.57 -3.87
CA VAL A 32 14.13 13.88 -3.96
C VAL A 32 15.61 13.69 -4.26
N GLY A 33 16.28 12.77 -3.56
CA GLY A 33 17.70 12.48 -3.82
C GLY A 33 17.97 11.92 -5.21
N ALA A 34 17.03 11.16 -5.79
CA ALA A 34 17.19 10.51 -7.09
C ALA A 34 16.79 11.39 -8.28
N MET A 35 15.77 12.23 -8.13
CA MET A 35 15.13 12.98 -9.22
C MET A 35 14.87 14.45 -8.90
N GLY A 36 15.43 14.97 -7.80
CA GLY A 36 15.22 16.35 -7.38
C GLY A 36 13.75 16.66 -7.13
N ASP A 37 13.30 17.82 -7.58
CA ASP A 37 11.95 18.33 -7.35
C ASP A 37 10.85 17.50 -8.05
N ASP A 38 11.20 16.77 -9.12
CA ASP A 38 10.27 15.89 -9.85
C ASP A 38 10.04 14.55 -9.13
N GLY A 39 10.99 14.14 -8.28
CA GLY A 39 10.98 12.86 -7.60
C GLY A 39 9.74 12.61 -6.73
N PRO A 40 9.32 13.56 -5.88
CA PRO A 40 8.08 13.46 -5.11
C PRO A 40 6.84 13.10 -5.94
N SER A 41 6.60 13.81 -7.04
CA SER A 41 5.44 13.57 -7.90
C SER A 41 5.54 12.19 -8.55
N HIS A 42 6.70 11.85 -9.10
CA HIS A 42 6.94 10.55 -9.70
C HIS A 42 6.73 9.39 -8.71
N LEU A 43 7.19 9.53 -7.47
CA LEU A 43 6.99 8.54 -6.42
C LEU A 43 5.50 8.33 -6.11
N ILE A 44 4.73 9.41 -6.02
CA ILE A 44 3.30 9.31 -5.73
C ILE A 44 2.58 8.57 -6.86
N ASP A 45 2.88 8.90 -8.11
CA ASP A 45 2.30 8.20 -9.28
C ASP A 45 2.67 6.72 -9.27
N LEU A 46 3.94 6.39 -9.02
CA LEU A 46 4.42 5.02 -8.91
C LEU A 46 3.68 4.24 -7.81
N LEU A 47 3.54 4.81 -6.60
CA LEU A 47 2.82 4.16 -5.50
C LEU A 47 1.35 3.94 -5.84
N ILE A 48 0.72 4.85 -6.59
CA ILE A 48 -0.66 4.71 -7.07
C ILE A 48 -0.77 3.57 -8.09
N GLU A 49 0.16 3.46 -9.04
CA GLU A 49 0.20 2.39 -10.03
C GLU A 49 0.41 1.01 -9.38
N GLU A 50 1.33 0.91 -8.43
CA GLU A 50 1.56 -0.30 -7.65
C GLU A 50 0.34 -0.68 -6.81
N LEU A 51 -0.34 0.31 -6.20
CA LEU A 51 -1.56 0.07 -5.43
C LEU A 51 -2.68 -0.45 -6.34
N LYS A 52 -2.89 0.16 -7.51
CA LYS A 52 -3.89 -0.30 -8.50
C LYS A 52 -3.61 -1.74 -8.94
N SER A 53 -2.34 -2.05 -9.23
CA SER A 53 -1.92 -3.39 -9.63
C SER A 53 -2.18 -4.40 -8.52
N SER A 54 -1.87 -4.05 -7.28
CA SER A 54 -2.09 -4.90 -6.10
C SER A 54 -3.57 -5.16 -5.84
N LEU A 55 -4.41 -4.12 -5.95
CA LEU A 55 -5.88 -4.26 -5.83
C LEU A 55 -6.45 -5.16 -6.94
N GLY A 56 -5.99 -4.98 -8.19
CA GLY A 56 -6.41 -5.82 -9.31
C GLY A 56 -6.05 -7.29 -9.12
N GLN A 57 -4.87 -7.59 -8.57
CA GLN A 57 -4.43 -8.97 -8.29
C GLN A 57 -5.29 -9.68 -7.24
N ILE A 58 -5.91 -8.95 -6.31
CA ILE A 58 -6.81 -9.51 -5.29
C ILE A 58 -8.30 -9.35 -5.65
N GLY A 59 -8.61 -8.88 -6.85
CA GLY A 59 -9.99 -8.65 -7.30
C GLY A 59 -10.72 -7.50 -6.58
N ALA A 60 -10.00 -6.61 -5.90
CA ALA A 60 -10.58 -5.48 -5.20
C ALA A 60 -10.84 -4.32 -6.17
N THR A 61 -12.11 -3.96 -6.36
CA THR A 61 -12.54 -2.87 -7.26
C THR A 61 -12.52 -1.49 -6.61
N SER A 62 -12.22 -1.41 -5.32
CA SER A 62 -12.08 -0.16 -4.58
C SER A 62 -11.04 -0.29 -3.47
N ILE A 63 -10.57 0.86 -2.99
CA ILE A 63 -9.63 0.94 -1.85
C ILE A 63 -10.23 0.25 -0.60
N GLY A 64 -11.53 0.44 -0.35
CA GLY A 64 -12.22 -0.16 0.79
C GLY A 64 -12.35 -1.67 0.69
N ALA A 65 -12.56 -2.21 -0.52
CA ALA A 65 -12.73 -3.64 -0.75
C ALA A 65 -11.50 -4.48 -0.34
N ALA A 66 -10.31 -3.87 -0.25
CA ALA A 66 -9.12 -4.56 0.25
C ALA A 66 -9.27 -5.10 1.69
N ARG A 67 -10.15 -4.50 2.50
CA ARG A 67 -10.44 -4.94 3.88
C ARG A 67 -11.21 -6.27 3.93
N ASP A 68 -12.00 -6.51 2.90
CA ASP A 68 -12.91 -7.64 2.75
C ASP A 68 -12.36 -8.68 1.76
N ALA A 69 -11.08 -8.54 1.38
CA ALA A 69 -10.43 -9.44 0.43
C ALA A 69 -10.49 -10.89 0.93
N GLU A 70 -10.98 -11.79 0.08
CA GLU A 70 -11.15 -13.19 0.41
C GLU A 70 -9.79 -13.90 0.47
N ILE A 71 -9.54 -14.61 1.56
CA ILE A 71 -8.33 -15.42 1.73
C ILE A 71 -8.63 -16.83 1.22
N ILE A 72 -8.23 -17.11 -0.01
CA ILE A 72 -8.51 -18.39 -0.69
C ILE A 72 -7.38 -19.44 -0.54
N HIS A 73 -6.23 -19.06 0.03
CA HIS A 73 -5.07 -19.97 0.11
C HIS A 73 -5.23 -21.00 1.25
N PRO A 74 -5.20 -22.32 0.97
CA PRO A 74 -5.45 -23.36 1.99
C PRO A 74 -4.53 -23.33 3.21
N GLY A 75 -3.29 -22.86 3.02
CA GLY A 75 -2.29 -22.70 4.08
C GLY A 75 -2.11 -21.26 4.56
N ALA A 76 -3.09 -20.38 4.37
CA ALA A 76 -2.96 -18.98 4.78
C ALA A 76 -2.70 -18.87 6.29
N ILE A 77 -1.65 -18.12 6.65
CA ILE A 77 -1.32 -17.85 8.05
C ILE A 77 -2.36 -16.86 8.60
N THR A 78 -3.19 -17.33 9.53
CA THR A 78 -4.16 -16.49 10.22
C THR A 78 -3.54 -15.89 11.47
N PHE A 79 -3.52 -14.56 11.55
CA PHE A 79 -3.17 -13.85 12.78
C PHE A 79 -4.45 -13.54 13.57
N SER A 80 -4.44 -13.70 14.89
CA SER A 80 -5.57 -13.22 15.69
C SER A 80 -5.63 -11.70 15.59
N ARG A 81 -6.77 -11.15 15.16
CA ARG A 81 -7.01 -9.71 15.24
C ARG A 81 -7.07 -9.35 16.72
N ARG A 82 -5.98 -8.82 17.29
CA ARG A 82 -6.03 -8.25 18.65
C ARG A 82 -6.97 -7.04 18.59
N LYS A 83 -7.93 -7.01 19.51
CA LYS A 83 -8.86 -5.89 19.71
C LYS A 83 -8.10 -4.60 20.02
#